data_AF-A0A960R691-F1
#
_entry.id   AF-A0A960R691-F1
#
_cell.length_a   1.000
_cell.length_b   1.000
_cell.length_c   1.000
_cell.angle_alpha   90.00
_cell.angle_beta   90.00
_cell.angle_gamma   90.00
#
_symmetry.space_group_name_H-M   'P 1'
#
loop_
_entity.id
_entity.type
_entity.pdbx_description
1 polymer ?
#
loop_
_entity_poly.entity_id
_entity_poly.type
_entity_poly.pdbx_seq_one_letter_code
_entity_poly.pdbx_strand_id
1 'polypeptide(L)'
;LDNECGGIYKVAEPNQNMCYPPLRWQTYDVDFTAAKFDDAGNKTANARITVKHNGYAIHDNLEIPGLTGGAQKKDEKGPGPIHLQNHGNPVRYRNIWLVKK
;
A
#
# COMPACT_ATOMS: atom_id res chain seq x y z
N LEU A 1 -9.60 3.67 -12.83
CA LEU A 1 -8.24 3.21 -13.22
C LEU A 1 -7.52 2.75 -11.96
N ASP A 2 -7.55 1.44 -11.67
CA ASP A 2 -7.05 0.85 -10.40
C ASP A 2 -5.61 0.34 -10.49
N ASN A 3 -4.84 0.87 -11.45
CA ASN A 3 -3.47 0.45 -11.79
C ASN A 3 -2.55 1.65 -12.13
N GLU A 4 -2.84 2.80 -11.54
CA GLU A 4 -2.03 4.01 -11.71
C GLU A 4 -1.14 4.24 -10.49
N CYS A 5 -0.14 5.12 -10.62
CA CYS A 5 0.74 5.47 -9.50
C CYS A 5 -0.08 6.00 -8.32
N GLY A 6 0.17 5.46 -7.13
CA GLY A 6 -0.59 5.79 -5.93
C GLY A 6 -1.88 4.99 -5.74
N GLY A 7 -2.34 4.20 -6.71
CA GLY A 7 -3.50 3.31 -6.52
C GLY A 7 -3.21 2.15 -5.56
N ILE A 8 -4.25 1.68 -4.88
CA ILE A 8 -4.21 0.35 -4.27
C ILE A 8 -4.55 -0.65 -5.37
N TYR A 9 -3.54 -1.37 -5.86
CA TYR A 9 -3.62 -2.13 -7.10
C TYR A 9 -4.82 -3.09 -7.14
N LYS A 10 -5.71 -2.86 -8.12
CA LYS A 10 -6.98 -3.58 -8.31
C LYS A 10 -8.03 -3.43 -7.21
N VAL A 11 -7.89 -2.40 -6.37
CA VAL A 11 -8.81 -2.11 -5.26
C VAL A 11 -9.36 -0.68 -5.34
N ALA A 12 -8.48 0.31 -5.49
CA ALA A 12 -8.88 1.72 -5.50
C ALA A 12 -7.92 2.59 -6.30
N GLU A 13 -8.46 3.56 -7.02
CA GLU A 13 -7.69 4.63 -7.64
C GLU A 13 -7.35 5.73 -6.62
N PRO A 14 -6.23 6.47 -6.77
CA PRO A 14 -5.93 7.58 -5.88
C PRO A 14 -6.94 8.71 -6.11
N ASN A 15 -7.36 9.39 -5.03
CA ASN A 15 -8.29 10.53 -5.13
C ASN A 15 -7.74 11.67 -6.01
N GLN A 16 -6.42 11.78 -6.11
CA GLN A 16 -5.73 12.75 -6.96
C GLN A 16 -4.39 12.19 -7.43
N ASN A 17 -4.03 12.46 -8.69
CA ASN A 17 -2.68 12.19 -9.18
C ASN A 17 -1.72 13.26 -8.68
N MET A 18 -0.82 12.87 -7.78
CA MET A 18 0.20 13.76 -7.19
C MET A 18 1.61 13.43 -7.65
N CYS A 19 1.77 12.77 -8.82
CA CYS A 19 3.08 12.48 -9.38
C CYS A 19 3.81 13.76 -9.79
N TYR A 20 5.06 13.90 -9.34
CA TYR A 20 6.00 14.81 -10.00
C TYR A 20 6.51 14.24 -11.34
N PRO A 21 7.10 15.08 -12.21
CA PRO A 21 7.72 14.64 -13.45
C PRO A 21 8.78 13.54 -13.26
N PRO A 22 9.14 12.80 -14.33
CA PRO A 22 10.18 11.79 -14.30
C PRO A 22 11.51 12.32 -13.74
N LEU A 23 12.29 11.41 -13.13
CA LEU A 23 13.60 11.70 -12.52
C LEU A 23 13.56 12.64 -11.30
N ARG A 24 12.36 12.96 -10.78
CA ARG A 24 12.15 13.61 -9.50
C ARG A 24 11.84 12.58 -8.42
N TRP A 25 12.34 12.83 -7.22
CA TRP A 25 12.00 12.01 -6.06
C TRP A 25 10.53 12.18 -5.71
N GLN A 26 9.84 11.06 -5.53
CA GLN A 26 8.50 10.96 -4.97
C GLN A 26 8.63 10.57 -3.49
N THR A 27 7.75 11.07 -2.63
CA THR A 27 7.67 10.61 -1.24
C THR A 27 6.34 9.94 -0.97
N TYR A 28 6.37 8.92 -0.12
CA TYR A 28 5.21 8.24 0.42
C TYR A 28 5.28 8.25 1.94
N ASP A 29 4.19 8.66 2.57
CA ASP A 29 3.93 8.44 3.99
C ASP A 29 2.72 7.51 4.09
N VAL A 30 2.89 6.35 4.71
CA VAL A 30 1.87 5.30 4.76
C VAL A 30 1.58 4.93 6.21
N ASP A 31 0.32 5.09 6.61
CA ASP A 31 -0.21 4.50 7.84
C ASP A 31 -1.00 3.25 7.47
N PHE A 32 -0.61 2.11 8.02
CA PHE A 32 -1.23 0.81 7.74
C PHE A 32 -1.70 0.15 9.04
N THR A 33 -2.95 -0.30 9.02
CA THR A 33 -3.55 -1.13 10.07
C THR A 33 -3.84 -2.51 9.49
N ALA A 34 -3.20 -3.54 10.06
CA ALA A 34 -3.35 -4.91 9.58
C ALA A 34 -4.80 -5.43 9.74
N ALA A 35 -5.17 -6.38 8.87
CA ALA A 35 -6.42 -7.13 9.02
C ALA A 35 -6.43 -7.90 10.35
N LYS A 36 -7.63 -8.15 10.88
CA LYS A 36 -7.84 -8.92 12.11
C LYS A 36 -8.45 -10.27 11.79
N PHE A 37 -8.08 -11.26 12.58
CA PHE A 37 -8.58 -12.63 12.49
C PHE A 37 -8.96 -13.13 13.89
N ASP A 38 -9.94 -14.01 13.97
CA ASP A 38 -10.28 -14.74 15.20
C ASP A 38 -9.37 -15.97 15.39
N ASP A 39 -9.53 -16.67 16.53
CA ASP A 39 -8.74 -17.86 16.87
C ASP A 39 -9.03 -19.05 15.93
N ALA A 40 -10.20 -19.08 15.30
CA ALA A 40 -10.55 -20.05 14.26
C ALA A 40 -9.93 -19.70 12.90
N GLY A 41 -9.29 -18.53 12.78
CA GLY A 41 -8.63 -18.04 11.59
C GLY A 41 -9.56 -17.37 10.58
N ASN A 42 -10.79 -17.03 10.95
CA ASN A 42 -11.70 -16.25 10.12
C ASN A 42 -11.35 -14.77 10.18
N LYS A 43 -11.46 -14.07 9.05
CA LYS A 43 -11.21 -12.63 8.97
C LYS A 43 -12.35 -11.87 9.68
N THR A 44 -12.01 -11.07 10.68
CA THR A 44 -12.98 -10.27 11.47
C THR A 44 -12.94 -8.78 11.14
N ALA A 45 -11.83 -8.30 10.56
CA ALA A 45 -11.73 -6.94 10.02
C ALA A 45 -10.75 -6.89 8.85
N ASN A 46 -11.07 -6.08 7.84
CA ASN A 46 -10.17 -5.79 6.74
C ASN A 46 -9.01 -4.90 7.18
N ALA A 47 -7.91 -4.96 6.41
CA ALA A 47 -6.82 -4.03 6.60
C ALA A 47 -7.26 -2.62 6.20
N ARG A 48 -6.63 -1.59 6.78
CA ARG A 48 -6.89 -0.20 6.46
C ARG A 48 -5.60 0.55 6.16
N ILE A 49 -5.67 1.50 5.24
CA ILE A 49 -4.51 2.27 4.80
C ILE A 49 -4.84 3.74 4.60
N THR A 50 -3.95 4.61 5.07
CA THR A 50 -3.87 6.02 4.68
C THR A 50 -2.56 6.23 3.96
N VAL A 51 -2.60 6.88 2.80
CA VAL A 51 -1.43 7.14 1.98
C VAL A 51 -1.36 8.62 1.64
N LYS A 52 -0.23 9.24 1.96
CA LYS A 52 0.15 10.54 1.41
C LYS A 52 1.21 10.36 0.35
N HIS A 53 1.04 11.00 -0.80
CA HIS A 53 2.02 11.05 -1.88
C HIS A 53 2.44 12.51 -2.05
N ASN A 54 3.74 12.77 -1.88
CA ASN A 54 4.32 14.12 -1.90
C ASN A 54 3.64 15.09 -0.92
N GLY A 55 3.24 14.58 0.25
CA GLY A 55 2.59 15.36 1.32
C GLY A 55 1.06 15.47 1.22
N TYR A 56 0.45 15.04 0.11
CA TYR A 56 -1.00 15.12 -0.11
C TYR A 56 -1.66 13.77 0.14
N ALA A 57 -2.77 13.75 0.88
CA ALA A 57 -3.53 12.53 1.11
C ALA A 57 -4.20 12.07 -0.20
N ILE A 58 -3.82 10.88 -0.68
CA ILE A 58 -4.38 10.26 -1.89
C ILE A 58 -5.29 9.07 -1.56
N HIS A 59 -5.15 8.51 -0.35
CA HIS A 59 -6.05 7.55 0.28
C HIS A 59 -6.22 7.94 1.74
N ASP A 60 -7.45 7.93 2.25
CA ASP A 60 -7.75 8.23 3.64
C ASP A 60 -8.55 7.11 4.29
N ASN A 61 -7.93 6.43 5.27
CA ASN A 61 -8.48 5.31 6.03
C ASN A 61 -9.20 4.26 5.16
N LEU A 62 -8.67 4.03 3.96
CA LEU A 62 -9.27 3.19 2.94
C LEU A 62 -9.24 1.72 3.40
N GLU A 63 -10.35 1.03 3.21
CA GLU A 63 -10.46 -0.39 3.51
C GLU A 63 -9.91 -1.24 2.36
N ILE A 64 -9.09 -2.24 2.70
CA ILE A 64 -8.52 -3.20 1.74
C ILE A 64 -9.20 -4.56 1.97
N PRO A 65 -10.12 -4.98 1.08
CA PRO A 65 -10.97 -6.15 1.30
C PRO A 65 -10.19 -7.47 1.30
N GLY A 66 -9.02 -7.50 0.67
CA GLY A 66 -8.15 -8.67 0.62
C GLY A 66 -6.87 -8.38 -0.13
N LEU A 67 -6.18 -9.44 -0.52
CA LEU A 67 -4.95 -9.36 -1.29
C LEU A 67 -5.14 -8.59 -2.61
N THR A 68 -4.21 -7.66 -2.88
CA THR A 68 -4.16 -6.97 -4.18
C THR A 68 -3.86 -7.96 -5.31
N GLY A 69 -4.20 -7.59 -6.56
CA GLY A 69 -4.04 -8.47 -7.72
C GLY A 69 -2.61 -8.95 -8.02
N GLY A 70 -1.58 -8.36 -7.39
CA GLY A 70 -0.17 -8.70 -7.54
C GLY A 70 0.44 -9.48 -6.36
N ALA A 71 -0.39 -9.99 -5.44
CA ALA A 71 0.09 -10.66 -4.24
C ALA A 71 0.86 -11.95 -4.55
N GLN A 72 2.11 -12.04 -4.08
CA GLN A 72 2.94 -13.24 -4.23
C GLN A 72 2.61 -14.34 -3.19
N LYS A 73 2.04 -13.96 -2.05
CA LYS A 73 1.59 -14.88 -1.00
C LYS A 73 0.09 -14.71 -0.81
N LYS A 74 -0.57 -15.83 -0.53
CA LYS A 74 -2.02 -15.87 -0.28
C LYS A 74 -2.40 -15.78 1.20
N ASP A 75 -1.41 -15.64 2.08
CA ASP A 75 -1.63 -15.54 3.51
C ASP A 75 -1.67 -14.06 3.93
N GLU A 76 -2.84 -13.64 4.42
CA GLU A 76 -3.06 -12.30 4.98
C GLU A 76 -2.79 -12.24 6.49
N LYS A 77 -2.45 -13.38 7.12
CA LYS A 77 -2.35 -13.50 8.57
C LYS A 77 -0.94 -13.17 9.08
N GLY A 78 -0.91 -12.55 10.26
CA GLY A 78 0.31 -12.29 10.99
C GLY A 78 1.19 -11.18 10.41
N PRO A 79 2.35 -10.91 11.02
CA PRO A 79 3.28 -9.90 10.53
C PRO A 79 3.93 -10.35 9.22
N GLY A 80 4.03 -9.42 8.27
CA GLY A 80 4.74 -9.59 7.00
C GLY A 80 5.83 -8.53 6.80
N PRO A 81 6.79 -8.77 5.89
CA PRO A 81 7.80 -7.79 5.54
C PRO A 81 7.21 -6.67 4.65
N ILE A 82 7.92 -5.55 4.55
CA ILE A 82 7.72 -4.60 3.44
C ILE A 82 8.38 -5.18 2.19
N HIS A 83 7.65 -5.26 1.10
CA HIS A 83 8.15 -5.77 -0.19
C HIS A 83 8.21 -4.64 -1.23
N LEU A 84 9.41 -4.38 -1.76
CA LEU A 84 9.61 -3.49 -2.90
C LEU A 84 9.67 -4.32 -4.17
N GLN A 85 8.67 -4.18 -5.03
CA GLN A 85 8.51 -5.02 -6.21
C GLN A 85 9.54 -4.67 -7.31
N ASN A 86 10.07 -5.70 -7.97
CA ASN A 86 10.74 -5.57 -9.26
C ASN A 86 9.76 -5.96 -10.36
N HIS A 87 9.43 -5.01 -11.24
CA HIS A 87 8.53 -5.21 -12.37
C HIS A 87 9.23 -5.04 -13.73
N GLY A 88 10.55 -5.28 -13.78
CA GLY A 88 11.36 -5.17 -15.01
C GLY A 88 11.79 -3.75 -15.36
N ASN A 89 11.30 -2.73 -14.65
CA ASN A 89 11.69 -1.34 -14.81
C ASN A 89 12.57 -0.88 -13.64
N PRO A 90 13.82 -0.44 -13.88
CA PRO A 90 14.69 0.01 -12.80
C PRO A 90 14.16 1.27 -12.12
N VAL A 91 13.95 1.17 -10.81
CA VAL A 91 13.67 2.31 -9.92
C VAL A 91 14.76 2.42 -8.85
N ARG A 92 14.83 3.56 -8.17
CA ARG A 92 15.79 3.81 -7.08
C ARG A 92 15.02 4.24 -5.85
N TYR A 93 15.47 3.79 -4.68
CA TYR A 93 14.86 4.09 -3.40
C TYR A 93 15.87 4.74 -2.46
N ARG A 94 15.38 5.57 -1.53
CA ARG A 94 16.16 6.16 -0.44
C ARG A 94 15.23 6.48 0.73
N ASN A 95 15.80 6.71 1.91
CA ASN A 95 15.06 7.17 3.09
C ASN A 95 13.85 6.29 3.44
N ILE A 96 14.07 4.99 3.56
CA ILE A 96 13.04 4.04 3.97
C ILE A 96 13.25 3.71 5.45
N TRP A 97 12.23 3.96 6.25
CA TRP A 97 12.19 3.60 7.66
C TRP A 97 10.76 3.16 8.01
N LEU A 98 10.63 2.43 9.11
CA LEU A 98 9.36 1.95 9.62
C LEU A 98 9.31 2.18 11.12
N VAL A 99 8.18 2.69 11.60
CA VAL A 99 7.88 2.76 13.03
C VAL A 99 6.65 1.90 13.28
N LYS A 100 6.72 1.04 14.30
CA LYS A 100 5.57 0.23 14.70
C LYS A 100 4.49 1.17 15.24
N LYS A 101 3.27 0.99 14.74
CA LYS A 101 2.08 1.66 15.23
C LYS A 101 1.71 1.20 16.65
#